data_AF-A0A1G9T2G7-F1
#
_entry.id   AF-A0A1G9T2G7-F1
#
_cell.length_a   1.000
_cell.length_b   1.000
_cell.length_c   1.000
_cell.angle_alpha   90.00
_cell.angle_beta   90.00
_cell.angle_gamma   90.00
#
_symmetry.space_group_name_H-M   'P 1'
#
loop_
_entity.id
_entity.type
_entity.pdbx_description
1 polymer ?
#
loop_
_entity_poly.entity_id
_entity_poly.type
_entity_poly.pdbx_seq_one_letter_code
_entity_poly.pdbx_strand_id
1 'polypeptide(L)'
;MSSPLRSGLHVALNRPRVLALVVAVVFVETALRVALGFVHPLASVVFPPVVAVAVLGAALPTVRGLAAGPSSTPDWQLPARLRERGRRLASAAVVCHVVALAVGVALFLLVDTPTRFAFYAVDGRPLPWPFVYAAPLPGVLLGTVLAWGPLATVVARVADGDSVSVAFETAVGSAVASPRWTATVLGLHLVALVIVLGAALTGFVFATQARVDLAFVVVLGGLVFLTGLLTLGFLYPVHAALANAAPERATVPARRVVLAVFVVSAAFAGAGAVRVTEYRPTPDLASASVESADPYAAAVDNTARTSYDVRYVEGVRGETRVFRRALEREDREYLTGSNASGWYTGYSDAGVTYRVFGTNPPFELSRRTVDGSTAAAVPGYWLARSQVEPTGQFGLPRADAGRWSVVDRTEDTVTVELTDGTDVYDALFDYRPENASYETAWVRMRVDTDRGVVTDGAARIDMTRRGEPLDLRREYTVQTGDDVDIQRPTELNPRRPSEWVWKLFAY
;
A
#
# COMPACT_ATOMS: atom_id res chain seq x y z
N MET A 1 -25.65 -35.72 -23.73
CA MET A 1 -24.85 -35.40 -22.52
C MET A 1 -25.11 -33.95 -22.15
N SER A 2 -25.42 -33.64 -20.88
CA SER A 2 -25.59 -32.27 -20.39
C SER A 2 -24.25 -31.52 -20.39
N SER A 3 -24.28 -30.20 -20.58
CA SER A 3 -23.07 -29.39 -20.43
C SER A 3 -22.50 -29.51 -19.01
N PRO A 4 -21.17 -29.44 -18.81
CA PRO A 4 -20.54 -29.52 -17.49
C PRO A 4 -21.12 -28.50 -16.48
N LEU A 5 -21.44 -27.29 -16.96
CA LEU A 5 -22.13 -26.26 -16.17
C LEU A 5 -23.49 -26.75 -15.65
N ARG A 6 -24.31 -27.33 -16.53
CA ARG A 6 -25.64 -27.84 -16.14
C ARG A 6 -25.54 -29.00 -15.15
N SER A 7 -24.58 -29.91 -15.35
CA SER A 7 -24.35 -31.02 -14.42
C SER A 7 -23.87 -30.52 -13.05
N GLY A 8 -22.94 -29.56 -13.02
CA GLY A 8 -22.47 -28.94 -11.77
C GLY A 8 -23.59 -28.22 -11.02
N LEU A 9 -24.39 -27.40 -11.72
CA LEU A 9 -25.55 -26.72 -11.15
C LEU A 9 -26.59 -27.71 -10.61
N HIS A 10 -26.83 -28.81 -11.33
CA HIS A 10 -27.75 -29.85 -10.87
C HIS A 10 -27.26 -30.48 -9.56
N VAL A 11 -25.96 -30.75 -9.43
CA VAL A 11 -25.37 -31.25 -8.17
C VAL A 11 -25.50 -30.22 -7.05
N ALA A 12 -25.18 -28.95 -7.32
CA ALA A 12 -25.27 -27.86 -6.34
C ALA A 12 -26.70 -27.72 -5.77
N LEU A 13 -27.71 -27.79 -6.63
CA LEU A 13 -29.12 -27.59 -6.25
C LEU A 13 -29.77 -28.83 -5.62
N ASN A 14 -29.33 -30.05 -5.98
CA ASN A 14 -30.07 -31.28 -5.64
C ASN A 14 -29.32 -32.24 -4.71
N ARG A 15 -28.07 -31.94 -4.30
CA ARG A 15 -27.28 -32.83 -3.44
C ARG A 15 -26.95 -32.15 -2.10
N PRO A 16 -27.82 -32.28 -1.07
CA PRO A 16 -27.67 -31.57 0.20
C PRO A 16 -26.38 -31.93 0.97
N ARG A 17 -25.85 -33.15 0.79
CA ARG A 17 -24.57 -33.55 1.38
C ARG A 17 -23.37 -32.77 0.81
N VAL A 18 -23.43 -32.39 -0.47
CA VAL A 18 -22.40 -31.56 -1.11
C VAL A 18 -22.48 -30.14 -0.56
N LEU A 19 -23.69 -29.59 -0.42
CA LEU A 19 -23.89 -28.29 0.23
C LEU A 19 -23.39 -28.30 1.68
N ALA A 20 -23.74 -29.31 2.48
CA ALA A 20 -23.30 -29.43 3.87
C ALA A 20 -21.76 -29.50 3.99
N LEU A 21 -21.10 -30.21 3.07
CA LEU A 21 -19.63 -30.22 2.99
C LEU A 21 -19.08 -28.81 2.74
N VAL A 22 -19.63 -28.09 1.76
CA VAL A 22 -19.20 -26.72 1.43
C VAL A 22 -19.45 -25.79 2.62
N VAL A 23 -20.61 -25.87 3.28
CA VAL A 23 -20.93 -25.09 4.49
C VAL A 23 -19.87 -25.31 5.57
N ALA A 24 -19.55 -26.57 5.88
CA ALA A 24 -18.55 -26.90 6.90
C ALA A 24 -17.17 -26.34 6.56
N VAL A 25 -16.75 -26.48 5.30
CA VAL A 25 -15.47 -25.95 4.80
C VAL A 25 -15.43 -24.43 4.89
N VAL A 26 -16.45 -23.74 4.36
CA VAL A 26 -16.54 -22.27 4.37
C VAL A 26 -16.56 -21.74 5.79
N PHE A 27 -17.27 -22.40 6.70
CA PHE A 27 -17.32 -22.02 8.11
C PHE A 27 -15.93 -22.06 8.76
N VAL A 28 -15.23 -23.20 8.65
CA VAL A 28 -13.90 -23.37 9.25
C VAL A 28 -12.88 -22.41 8.63
N GLU A 29 -12.90 -22.25 7.31
CA GLU A 29 -12.02 -21.32 6.59
C GLU A 29 -12.29 -19.86 6.92
N THR A 30 -13.57 -19.48 7.10
CA THR A 30 -13.93 -18.12 7.52
C THR A 30 -13.49 -17.86 8.95
N ALA A 31 -13.74 -18.80 9.87
CA ALA A 31 -13.30 -18.69 11.26
C ALA A 31 -11.76 -18.58 11.36
N LEU A 32 -11.03 -19.37 10.57
CA LEU A 32 -9.57 -19.30 10.51
C LEU A 32 -9.08 -17.95 9.98
N ARG A 33 -9.66 -17.44 8.90
CA ARG A 33 -9.31 -16.11 8.36
C ARG A 33 -9.63 -14.98 9.33
N VAL A 34 -10.75 -15.06 10.04
CA VAL A 34 -11.12 -14.11 11.09
C VAL A 34 -10.10 -14.15 12.23
N ALA A 35 -9.75 -15.33 12.73
CA ALA A 35 -8.73 -15.49 13.77
C ALA A 35 -7.36 -14.94 13.35
N LEU A 36 -6.93 -15.21 12.12
CA LEU A 36 -5.69 -14.66 11.56
C LEU A 36 -5.77 -13.15 11.36
N GLY A 37 -6.92 -12.62 10.95
CA GLY A 37 -7.16 -11.20 10.80
C GLY A 37 -7.04 -10.43 12.12
N PHE A 38 -7.41 -11.05 13.25
CA PHE A 38 -7.18 -10.48 14.59
C PHE A 38 -5.69 -10.41 14.97
N VAL A 39 -4.84 -11.27 14.41
CA VAL A 39 -3.38 -11.19 14.60
C VAL A 39 -2.79 -10.12 13.68
N HIS A 40 -3.11 -10.19 12.38
CA HIS A 40 -2.67 -9.22 11.38
C HIS A 40 -3.57 -9.31 10.13
N PRO A 41 -4.06 -8.20 9.54
CA PRO A 41 -4.90 -8.23 8.34
C PRO A 41 -4.30 -9.03 7.16
N LEU A 42 -3.00 -8.86 6.91
CA LEU A 42 -2.28 -9.62 5.87
C LEU A 42 -2.26 -11.14 6.11
N ALA A 43 -2.30 -11.60 7.35
CA ALA A 43 -2.28 -13.03 7.65
C ALA A 43 -3.54 -13.73 7.10
N SER A 44 -4.69 -13.04 7.08
CA SER A 44 -5.93 -13.58 6.49
C SER A 44 -5.85 -13.78 4.97
N VAL A 45 -4.97 -13.03 4.29
CA VAL A 45 -4.78 -13.06 2.83
C VAL A 45 -3.68 -14.04 2.43
N VAL A 46 -2.56 -14.06 3.17
CA VAL A 46 -1.37 -14.86 2.87
C VAL A 46 -1.54 -16.32 3.32
N PHE A 47 -2.46 -16.60 4.23
CA PHE A 47 -2.67 -17.94 4.72
C PHE A 47 -3.38 -18.81 3.67
N PRO A 48 -2.78 -19.94 3.26
CA PRO A 48 -3.33 -20.79 2.21
C PRO A 48 -4.65 -21.46 2.64
N PRO A 49 -5.57 -21.72 1.69
CA PRO A 49 -6.85 -22.39 1.95
C PRO A 49 -6.66 -23.91 2.18
N VAL A 50 -5.87 -24.28 3.17
CA VAL A 50 -5.46 -25.67 3.43
C VAL A 50 -6.64 -26.55 3.80
N VAL A 51 -7.64 -26.03 4.51
CA VAL A 51 -8.83 -26.80 4.90
C VAL A 51 -9.71 -27.01 3.67
N ALA A 52 -9.98 -25.94 2.91
CA ALA A 52 -10.78 -26.06 1.70
C ALA A 52 -10.15 -26.99 0.67
N VAL A 53 -8.87 -26.81 0.35
CA VAL A 53 -8.20 -27.64 -0.66
C VAL A 53 -8.08 -29.10 -0.21
N ALA A 54 -7.75 -29.37 1.06
CA ALA A 54 -7.65 -30.75 1.54
C ALA A 54 -9.01 -31.45 1.56
N VAL A 55 -10.05 -30.81 2.13
CA VAL A 55 -11.36 -31.42 2.31
C VAL A 55 -12.13 -31.52 0.98
N LEU A 56 -12.19 -30.43 0.21
CA LEU A 56 -12.87 -30.43 -1.09
C LEU A 56 -12.09 -31.26 -2.11
N GLY A 57 -10.75 -31.23 -2.09
CA GLY A 57 -9.92 -32.07 -2.94
C GLY A 57 -10.13 -33.57 -2.67
N ALA A 58 -10.21 -33.98 -1.40
CA ALA A 58 -10.48 -35.38 -1.04
C ALA A 58 -11.91 -35.84 -1.41
N ALA A 59 -12.89 -34.92 -1.35
CA ALA A 59 -14.26 -35.18 -1.77
C ALA A 59 -14.46 -35.12 -3.30
N LEU A 60 -13.52 -34.54 -4.04
CA LEU A 60 -13.64 -34.24 -5.46
C LEU A 60 -14.01 -35.46 -6.32
N PRO A 61 -13.42 -36.67 -6.14
CA PRO A 61 -13.80 -37.83 -6.95
C PRO A 61 -15.27 -38.25 -6.75
N THR A 62 -15.79 -38.10 -5.53
CA THR A 62 -17.20 -38.40 -5.21
C THR A 62 -18.14 -37.43 -5.90
N VAL A 63 -17.80 -36.14 -5.88
CA VAL A 63 -18.61 -35.09 -6.51
C VAL A 63 -18.56 -35.15 -8.04
N ARG A 64 -17.39 -35.52 -8.60
CA ARG A 64 -17.25 -35.83 -10.03
C ARG A 64 -18.15 -36.99 -10.45
N GLY A 65 -18.20 -38.06 -9.67
CA GLY A 65 -19.10 -39.20 -9.92
C GLY A 65 -20.56 -38.77 -9.95
N LEU A 66 -20.97 -37.95 -8.97
CA LEU A 66 -22.33 -37.39 -8.90
C LEU A 66 -22.68 -36.48 -10.09
N ALA A 67 -21.69 -35.79 -10.66
CA ALA A 67 -21.88 -34.95 -11.85
C ALA A 67 -21.92 -35.76 -13.16
N ALA A 68 -21.35 -36.97 -13.17
CA ALA A 68 -21.29 -37.85 -14.34
C ALA A 68 -22.60 -38.62 -14.58
N GLY A 69 -23.42 -38.89 -13.54
CA GLY A 69 -24.72 -39.52 -13.73
C GLY A 69 -25.64 -39.54 -12.49
N PRO A 70 -26.97 -39.45 -12.65
CA PRO A 70 -27.92 -39.39 -11.53
C PRO A 70 -28.00 -40.69 -10.71
N SER A 71 -27.61 -41.83 -11.29
CA SER A 71 -27.66 -43.19 -10.71
C SER A 71 -26.38 -43.60 -9.96
N SER A 72 -25.34 -42.77 -9.91
CA SER A 72 -24.12 -43.13 -9.18
C SER A 72 -24.38 -43.15 -7.67
N THR A 73 -24.07 -44.27 -7.00
CA THR A 73 -24.01 -44.32 -5.54
C THR A 73 -22.73 -43.62 -5.07
N PRO A 74 -22.84 -42.51 -4.31
CA PRO A 74 -21.67 -41.74 -3.94
C PRO A 74 -20.86 -42.44 -2.83
N ASP A 75 -19.61 -42.77 -3.13
CA ASP A 75 -18.65 -43.28 -2.16
C ASP A 75 -18.01 -42.13 -1.36
N TRP A 76 -18.46 -41.94 -0.12
CA TRP A 76 -18.03 -40.86 0.78
C TRP A 76 -16.87 -41.27 1.70
N GLN A 77 -15.85 -41.96 1.16
CA GLN A 77 -14.61 -42.34 1.87
C GLN A 77 -13.68 -41.15 2.16
N LEU A 78 -14.25 -40.01 2.58
CA LEU A 78 -13.52 -38.78 2.87
C LEU A 78 -12.40 -38.98 3.91
N PRO A 79 -12.61 -39.67 5.04
CA PRO A 79 -11.54 -39.85 6.03
C PRO A 79 -10.35 -40.68 5.50
N ALA A 80 -10.63 -41.69 4.67
CA ALA A 80 -9.58 -42.52 4.08
C ALA A 80 -8.78 -41.73 3.04
N ARG A 81 -9.46 -41.00 2.14
CA ARG A 81 -8.80 -40.16 1.13
C ARG A 81 -8.04 -38.99 1.75
N LEU A 82 -8.52 -38.41 2.84
CA LEU A 82 -7.77 -37.41 3.61
C LEU A 82 -6.49 -37.99 4.23
N ARG A 83 -6.54 -39.21 4.76
CA ARG A 83 -5.33 -39.88 5.28
C ARG A 83 -4.32 -40.18 4.16
N GLU A 84 -4.80 -40.63 3.01
CA GLU A 84 -3.96 -41.01 1.87
C GLU A 84 -3.36 -39.77 1.17
N ARG A 85 -4.17 -38.74 0.90
CA ARG A 85 -3.83 -37.63 0.00
C ARG A 85 -3.74 -36.27 0.69
N GLY A 86 -4.16 -36.16 1.94
CA GLY A 86 -4.25 -34.87 2.66
C GLY A 86 -2.94 -34.11 2.71
N ARG A 87 -1.80 -34.79 2.93
CA ARG A 87 -0.46 -34.14 2.91
C ARG A 87 -0.12 -33.54 1.55
N ARG A 88 -0.44 -34.25 0.46
CA ARG A 88 -0.19 -33.78 -0.91
C ARG A 88 -1.13 -32.63 -1.28
N LEU A 89 -2.41 -32.72 -0.89
CA LEU A 89 -3.40 -31.65 -1.09
C LEU A 89 -3.05 -30.39 -0.29
N ALA A 90 -2.59 -30.53 0.96
CA ALA A 90 -2.10 -29.40 1.74
C ALA A 90 -0.85 -28.75 1.11
N SER A 91 0.08 -29.56 0.60
CA SER A 91 1.25 -29.06 -0.13
C SER A 91 0.82 -28.31 -1.41
N ALA A 92 -0.12 -28.87 -2.17
CA ALA A 92 -0.69 -28.22 -3.34
C ALA A 92 -1.40 -26.90 -2.96
N ALA A 93 -2.09 -26.84 -1.82
CA ALA A 93 -2.73 -25.63 -1.32
C ALA A 93 -1.71 -24.51 -1.10
N VAL A 94 -0.58 -24.81 -0.45
CA VAL A 94 0.50 -23.84 -0.21
C VAL A 94 1.10 -23.36 -1.52
N VAL A 95 1.53 -24.28 -2.40
CA VAL A 95 2.20 -23.92 -3.65
C VAL A 95 1.26 -23.15 -4.58
N CYS A 96 0.02 -23.61 -4.76
CA CYS A 96 -0.99 -22.91 -5.56
C CYS A 96 -1.29 -21.54 -4.97
N HIS A 97 -1.33 -21.40 -3.64
CA HIS A 97 -1.60 -20.10 -3.04
C HIS A 97 -0.46 -19.11 -3.26
N VAL A 98 0.80 -19.53 -3.14
CA VAL A 98 1.96 -18.68 -3.44
C VAL A 98 1.92 -18.20 -4.90
N VAL A 99 1.63 -19.11 -5.84
CA VAL A 99 1.47 -18.76 -7.25
C VAL A 99 0.28 -17.82 -7.46
N ALA A 100 -0.86 -18.09 -6.82
CA ALA A 100 -2.06 -17.26 -6.90
C ALA A 100 -1.82 -15.86 -6.36
N LEU A 101 -1.10 -15.72 -5.25
CA LEU A 101 -0.70 -14.43 -4.68
C LEU A 101 0.19 -13.68 -5.66
N ALA A 102 1.24 -14.31 -6.20
CA ALA A 102 2.15 -13.66 -7.15
C ALA A 102 1.41 -13.18 -8.42
N VAL A 103 0.54 -14.01 -8.99
CA VAL A 103 -0.32 -13.63 -10.13
C VAL A 103 -1.33 -12.56 -9.71
N GLY A 104 -1.88 -12.63 -8.50
CA GLY A 104 -2.82 -11.65 -7.98
C GLY A 104 -2.20 -10.28 -7.80
N VAL A 105 -0.96 -10.21 -7.30
CA VAL A 105 -0.16 -8.98 -7.29
C VAL A 105 0.04 -8.50 -8.72
N ALA A 106 0.49 -9.35 -9.65
CA ALA A 106 0.70 -8.97 -11.04
C ALA A 106 -0.56 -8.35 -11.69
N LEU A 107 -1.71 -9.00 -11.53
CA LEU A 107 -2.99 -8.53 -12.05
C LEU A 107 -3.42 -7.20 -11.44
N PHE A 108 -3.20 -7.02 -10.13
CA PHE A 108 -3.44 -5.73 -9.48
C PHE A 108 -2.53 -4.64 -10.08
N LEU A 109 -1.23 -4.90 -10.21
CA LEU A 109 -0.28 -3.96 -10.79
C LEU A 109 -0.64 -3.55 -12.22
N LEU A 110 -1.09 -4.51 -13.04
CA LEU A 110 -1.48 -4.28 -14.43
C LEU A 110 -2.68 -3.33 -14.58
N VAL A 111 -3.57 -3.28 -13.59
CA VAL A 111 -4.75 -2.40 -13.60
C VAL A 111 -4.47 -1.09 -12.88
N ASP A 112 -3.89 -1.17 -11.69
CA ASP A 112 -3.64 0.00 -10.86
C ASP A 112 -2.58 0.91 -11.50
N THR A 113 -1.49 0.39 -12.06
CA THR A 113 -0.43 1.24 -12.65
C THR A 113 -0.92 2.16 -13.77
N PRO A 114 -1.60 1.67 -14.83
CA PRO A 114 -2.15 2.56 -15.85
C PRO A 114 -3.20 3.52 -15.29
N THR A 115 -3.97 3.08 -14.30
CA THR A 115 -4.97 3.93 -13.63
C THR A 115 -4.29 5.09 -12.92
N ARG A 116 -3.24 4.82 -12.13
CA ARG A 116 -2.44 5.86 -11.45
C ARG A 116 -1.78 6.80 -12.46
N PHE A 117 -1.22 6.26 -13.54
CA PHE A 117 -0.64 7.07 -14.62
C PHE A 117 -1.68 7.98 -15.28
N ALA A 118 -2.89 7.48 -15.57
CA ALA A 118 -3.96 8.28 -16.15
C ALA A 118 -4.43 9.39 -15.20
N PHE A 119 -4.58 9.09 -13.89
CA PHE A 119 -4.89 10.11 -12.89
C PHE A 119 -3.79 11.17 -12.79
N TYR A 120 -2.52 10.74 -12.83
CA TYR A 120 -1.37 11.63 -12.84
C TYR A 120 -1.38 12.55 -14.07
N ALA A 121 -1.57 11.99 -15.27
CA ALA A 121 -1.57 12.74 -16.52
C ALA A 121 -2.72 13.76 -16.64
N VAL A 122 -3.86 13.51 -15.98
CA VAL A 122 -5.06 14.35 -16.09
C VAL A 122 -5.11 15.46 -15.03
N ASP A 123 -4.83 15.12 -13.76
CA ASP A 123 -5.08 16.05 -12.65
C ASP A 123 -3.77 16.60 -12.06
N GLY A 124 -2.61 15.95 -12.30
CA GLY A 124 -1.33 16.30 -11.68
C GLY A 124 -1.36 16.26 -10.13
N ARG A 125 -2.46 15.74 -9.57
CA ARG A 125 -2.76 15.67 -8.14
C ARG A 125 -2.50 14.25 -7.65
N PRO A 126 -1.97 14.12 -6.42
CA PRO A 126 -1.78 12.82 -5.80
C PRO A 126 -3.13 12.13 -5.56
N LEU A 127 -3.13 10.80 -5.65
CA LEU A 127 -4.33 9.99 -5.44
C LEU A 127 -4.86 10.13 -4.00
N PRO A 128 -6.19 10.12 -3.80
CA PRO A 128 -6.78 10.16 -2.46
C PRO A 128 -6.35 8.95 -1.62
N TRP A 129 -6.27 9.14 -0.30
CA TRP A 129 -5.83 8.12 0.65
C TRP A 129 -6.50 6.73 0.48
N PRO A 130 -7.81 6.59 0.18
CA PRO A 130 -8.45 5.28 0.05
C PRO A 130 -7.90 4.50 -1.14
N PHE A 131 -7.50 5.17 -2.22
CA PHE A 131 -6.97 4.51 -3.42
C PHE A 131 -5.57 3.95 -3.18
N VAL A 132 -4.74 4.66 -2.40
CA VAL A 132 -3.37 4.22 -2.13
C VAL A 132 -3.34 3.17 -1.02
N TYR A 133 -4.22 3.33 -0.02
CA TYR A 133 -4.19 2.54 1.20
C TYR A 133 -5.12 1.33 1.16
N ALA A 134 -6.35 1.53 0.68
CA ALA A 134 -7.39 0.51 0.73
C ALA A 134 -7.48 -0.29 -0.57
N ALA A 135 -6.99 0.18 -1.72
CA ALA A 135 -7.10 -0.57 -2.98
C ALA A 135 -6.13 -1.75 -3.15
N PRO A 136 -4.87 -1.73 -2.66
CA PRO A 136 -3.94 -2.84 -2.88
C PRO A 136 -4.42 -4.17 -2.27
N LEU A 137 -4.90 -4.16 -1.02
CA LEU A 137 -5.37 -5.36 -0.34
C LEU A 137 -6.53 -6.08 -1.08
N PRO A 138 -7.68 -5.41 -1.37
CA PRO A 138 -8.74 -6.01 -2.14
C PRO A 138 -8.29 -6.28 -3.58
N GLY A 139 -7.51 -5.41 -4.23
CA GLY A 139 -7.02 -5.63 -5.59
C GLY A 139 -6.22 -6.93 -5.72
N VAL A 140 -5.27 -7.16 -4.81
CA VAL A 140 -4.47 -8.39 -4.74
C VAL A 140 -5.33 -9.59 -4.38
N LEU A 141 -6.26 -9.43 -3.42
CA LEU A 141 -7.20 -10.49 -3.06
C LEU A 141 -8.06 -10.91 -4.27
N LEU A 142 -8.59 -9.95 -5.02
CA LEU A 142 -9.38 -10.19 -6.23
C LEU A 142 -8.55 -10.92 -7.29
N GLY A 143 -7.33 -10.43 -7.56
CA GLY A 143 -6.41 -11.09 -8.48
C GLY A 143 -6.05 -12.51 -8.03
N THR A 144 -5.87 -12.73 -6.73
CA THR A 144 -5.56 -14.04 -6.14
C THR A 144 -6.73 -15.02 -6.31
N VAL A 145 -7.97 -14.57 -6.10
CA VAL A 145 -9.17 -15.41 -6.31
C VAL A 145 -9.34 -15.73 -7.80
N LEU A 146 -9.11 -14.79 -8.71
CA LEU A 146 -9.11 -15.07 -10.15
C LEU A 146 -8.04 -16.10 -10.54
N ALA A 147 -6.83 -15.96 -9.99
CA ALA A 147 -5.72 -16.86 -10.26
C ALA A 147 -5.97 -18.30 -9.76
N TRP A 148 -6.76 -18.46 -8.69
CA TRP A 148 -7.18 -19.78 -8.19
C TRP A 148 -8.02 -20.58 -9.17
N GLY A 149 -8.74 -19.92 -10.08
CA GLY A 149 -9.60 -20.58 -11.06
C GLY A 149 -8.88 -21.65 -11.89
N PRO A 150 -7.85 -21.30 -12.70
CA PRO A 150 -7.08 -22.29 -13.44
C PRO A 150 -6.29 -23.25 -12.53
N LEU A 151 -5.88 -22.82 -11.32
CA LEU A 151 -5.15 -23.65 -10.36
C LEU A 151 -6.00 -24.75 -9.71
N ALA A 152 -7.34 -24.67 -9.79
CA ALA A 152 -8.22 -25.76 -9.38
C ALA A 152 -7.91 -27.07 -10.14
N THR A 153 -7.36 -27.00 -11.36
CA THR A 153 -6.88 -28.16 -12.11
C THR A 153 -5.72 -28.88 -11.43
N VAL A 154 -4.83 -28.14 -10.74
CA VAL A 154 -3.73 -28.73 -9.97
C VAL A 154 -4.29 -29.58 -8.83
N VAL A 155 -5.24 -29.03 -8.07
CA VAL A 155 -5.93 -29.73 -6.97
C VAL A 155 -6.62 -30.99 -7.50
N ALA A 156 -7.29 -30.87 -8.64
CA ALA A 156 -7.93 -31.96 -9.35
C ALA A 156 -6.96 -33.11 -9.68
N ARG A 157 -5.79 -32.80 -10.23
CA ARG A 157 -4.78 -33.81 -10.61
C ARG A 157 -4.10 -34.43 -9.40
N VAL A 158 -3.79 -33.64 -8.38
CA VAL A 158 -3.25 -34.16 -7.11
C VAL A 158 -4.27 -35.06 -6.40
N ALA A 159 -5.56 -34.70 -6.46
CA ALA A 159 -6.63 -35.56 -5.98
C ALA A 159 -6.71 -36.88 -6.77
N ASP A 160 -6.31 -36.91 -8.04
CA ASP A 160 -6.24 -38.14 -8.86
C ASP A 160 -4.94 -38.93 -8.67
N GLY A 161 -3.99 -38.41 -7.87
CA GLY A 161 -2.77 -39.11 -7.46
C GLY A 161 -1.49 -38.57 -8.12
N ASP A 162 -1.58 -37.60 -9.02
CA ASP A 162 -0.41 -36.96 -9.63
C ASP A 162 0.45 -36.27 -8.56
N SER A 163 1.75 -36.16 -8.83
CA SER A 163 2.63 -35.28 -8.05
C SER A 163 2.30 -33.80 -8.32
N VAL A 164 2.65 -32.92 -7.39
CA VAL A 164 2.35 -31.48 -7.51
C VAL A 164 2.99 -30.88 -8.77
N SER A 165 4.22 -31.28 -9.12
CA SER A 165 4.90 -30.79 -10.33
C SER A 165 4.17 -31.17 -11.62
N VAL A 166 3.82 -32.46 -11.78
CA VAL A 166 3.08 -32.97 -12.94
C VAL A 166 1.70 -32.32 -13.04
N ALA A 167 1.05 -32.09 -11.90
CA ALA A 167 -0.25 -31.42 -11.83
C ALA A 167 -0.16 -29.95 -12.31
N PHE A 168 0.91 -29.23 -11.95
CA PHE A 168 1.17 -27.86 -12.42
C PHE A 168 1.44 -27.80 -13.92
N GLU A 169 2.31 -28.67 -14.45
CA GLU A 169 2.58 -28.75 -15.89
C GLU A 169 1.29 -28.99 -16.67
N THR A 170 0.46 -29.91 -16.18
CA THR A 170 -0.83 -30.23 -16.80
C THR A 170 -1.81 -29.05 -16.72
N ALA A 171 -1.85 -28.33 -15.59
CA ALA A 171 -2.74 -27.18 -15.43
C ALA A 171 -2.36 -26.02 -16.36
N VAL A 172 -1.06 -25.71 -16.45
CA VAL A 172 -0.54 -24.69 -17.38
C VAL A 172 -0.78 -25.10 -18.83
N GLY A 173 -0.55 -26.38 -19.16
CA GLY A 173 -0.89 -26.99 -20.45
C GLY A 173 -2.34 -26.81 -20.84
N SER A 174 -3.25 -27.20 -19.94
CA SER A 174 -4.69 -27.11 -20.16
C SER A 174 -5.14 -25.66 -20.34
N ALA A 175 -4.59 -24.73 -19.55
CA ALA A 175 -4.94 -23.32 -19.61
C ALA A 175 -4.58 -22.70 -20.98
N VAL A 176 -3.45 -23.09 -21.56
CA VAL A 176 -2.97 -22.60 -22.87
C VAL A 176 -3.67 -23.32 -24.03
N ALA A 177 -3.86 -24.64 -23.93
CA ALA A 177 -4.42 -25.45 -25.00
C ALA A 177 -5.94 -25.27 -25.16
N SER A 178 -6.64 -24.81 -24.13
CA SER A 178 -8.11 -24.68 -24.12
C SER A 178 -8.57 -23.31 -23.64
N PRO A 179 -8.39 -22.24 -24.45
CA PRO A 179 -8.72 -20.87 -24.05
C PRO A 179 -10.20 -20.67 -23.68
N ARG A 180 -11.12 -21.41 -24.31
CA ARG A 180 -12.56 -21.37 -23.98
C ARG A 180 -12.85 -21.92 -22.59
N TRP A 181 -12.18 -22.99 -22.19
CA TRP A 181 -12.29 -23.54 -20.84
C TRP A 181 -11.73 -22.55 -19.82
N THR A 182 -10.55 -22.00 -20.09
CA THR A 182 -9.92 -20.98 -19.23
C THR A 182 -10.80 -19.75 -19.07
N ALA A 183 -11.35 -19.22 -20.16
CA ALA A 183 -12.28 -18.10 -20.14
C ALA A 183 -13.56 -18.41 -19.36
N THR A 184 -14.08 -19.64 -19.46
CA THR A 184 -15.26 -20.06 -18.68
C THR A 184 -14.94 -20.09 -17.18
N VAL A 185 -13.80 -20.65 -16.78
CA VAL A 185 -13.37 -20.73 -15.39
C VAL A 185 -13.10 -19.33 -14.80
N LEU A 186 -12.42 -18.47 -15.55
CA LEU A 186 -12.19 -17.08 -15.14
C LEU A 186 -13.49 -16.29 -15.05
N GLY A 187 -14.41 -16.47 -16.01
CA GLY A 187 -15.74 -15.84 -15.99
C GLY A 187 -16.56 -16.25 -14.77
N LEU A 188 -16.53 -17.53 -14.38
CA LEU A 188 -17.18 -18.02 -13.16
C LEU A 188 -16.61 -17.37 -11.90
N HIS A 189 -15.29 -17.26 -11.80
CA HIS A 189 -14.63 -16.58 -10.67
C HIS A 189 -14.92 -15.08 -10.67
N LEU A 190 -14.98 -14.44 -11.83
CA LEU A 190 -15.31 -13.03 -11.96
C LEU A 190 -16.73 -12.74 -11.46
N VAL A 191 -17.72 -13.56 -11.86
CA VAL A 191 -19.10 -13.43 -11.36
C VAL A 191 -19.15 -13.60 -9.85
N ALA A 192 -18.49 -14.62 -9.33
CA ALA A 192 -18.35 -14.84 -7.89
C ALA A 192 -17.75 -13.63 -7.16
N LEU A 193 -16.69 -13.04 -7.73
CA LEU A 193 -16.04 -11.86 -7.20
C LEU A 193 -16.95 -10.63 -7.19
N VAL A 194 -17.73 -10.42 -8.25
CA VAL A 194 -18.73 -9.32 -8.29
C VAL A 194 -19.76 -9.48 -7.18
N ILE A 195 -20.22 -10.70 -6.91
CA ILE A 195 -21.16 -10.97 -5.81
C ILE A 195 -20.48 -10.68 -4.45
N VAL A 196 -19.26 -11.19 -4.22
CA VAL A 196 -18.49 -10.94 -2.99
C VAL A 196 -18.22 -9.46 -2.77
N LEU A 197 -17.81 -8.72 -3.80
CA LEU A 197 -17.55 -7.28 -3.74
C LEU A 197 -18.82 -6.49 -3.47
N GLY A 198 -19.91 -6.78 -4.18
CA GLY A 198 -21.19 -6.12 -3.98
C GLY A 198 -21.72 -6.33 -2.56
N ALA A 199 -21.58 -7.55 -2.04
CA ALA A 199 -21.89 -7.87 -0.66
C ALA A 199 -20.99 -7.06 0.30
N ALA A 200 -19.67 -7.15 0.19
CA ALA A 200 -18.73 -6.45 1.06
C ALA A 200 -18.96 -4.92 1.07
N LEU A 201 -19.24 -4.32 -0.10
CA LEU A 201 -19.57 -2.90 -0.22
C LEU A 201 -20.89 -2.57 0.49
N THR A 202 -21.91 -3.41 0.34
CA THR A 202 -23.20 -3.25 1.03
C THR A 202 -23.01 -3.32 2.55
N GLY A 203 -22.22 -4.29 3.03
CA GLY A 203 -21.87 -4.42 4.45
C GLY A 203 -21.11 -3.22 4.98
N PHE A 204 -20.14 -2.70 4.21
CA PHE A 204 -19.37 -1.51 4.56
C PHE A 204 -20.26 -0.25 4.66
N VAL A 205 -21.13 -0.01 3.68
CA VAL A 205 -22.06 1.13 3.68
C VAL A 205 -23.03 1.04 4.87
N PHE A 206 -23.57 -0.15 5.15
CA PHE A 206 -24.48 -0.34 6.28
C PHE A 206 -23.78 -0.14 7.63
N ALA A 207 -22.58 -0.69 7.79
CA ALA A 207 -21.89 -0.68 9.08
C ALA A 207 -21.25 0.68 9.42
N THR A 208 -20.83 1.46 8.42
CA THR A 208 -20.38 2.86 8.62
C THR A 208 -21.50 3.76 9.13
N GLN A 209 -22.76 3.44 8.85
CA GLN A 209 -23.93 4.15 9.39
C GLN A 209 -24.26 3.72 10.83
N ALA A 210 -23.95 2.49 11.22
CA ALA A 210 -24.37 1.91 12.49
C ALA A 210 -23.51 2.33 13.71
N ARG A 211 -22.31 2.91 13.52
CA ARG A 211 -21.38 3.39 14.59
C ARG A 211 -21.07 2.40 15.72
N VAL A 212 -21.25 1.09 15.52
CA VAL A 212 -20.94 0.06 16.52
C VAL A 212 -19.97 -0.97 15.93
N ASP A 213 -18.74 -1.00 16.47
CA ASP A 213 -17.64 -1.85 15.97
C ASP A 213 -17.97 -3.34 15.99
N LEU A 214 -18.74 -3.81 16.98
CA LEU A 214 -19.17 -5.20 17.07
C LEU A 214 -20.20 -5.56 15.98
N ALA A 215 -21.12 -4.64 15.67
CA ALA A 215 -22.10 -4.83 14.60
C ALA A 215 -21.40 -4.89 13.23
N PHE A 216 -20.34 -4.09 13.04
CA PHE A 216 -19.50 -4.15 11.85
C PHE A 216 -18.91 -5.55 11.62
N VAL A 217 -18.28 -6.14 12.65
CA VAL A 217 -17.66 -7.47 12.55
C VAL A 217 -18.70 -8.57 12.30
N VAL A 218 -19.83 -8.53 13.02
CA VAL A 218 -20.89 -9.56 12.87
C VAL A 218 -21.56 -9.47 11.51
N VAL A 219 -21.93 -8.26 11.05
CA VAL A 219 -22.58 -8.08 9.75
C VAL A 219 -21.63 -8.42 8.62
N LEU A 220 -20.40 -7.88 8.62
CA LEU A 220 -19.43 -8.15 7.56
C LEU A 220 -19.02 -9.63 7.55
N GLY A 221 -18.75 -10.22 8.71
CA GLY A 221 -18.41 -11.64 8.83
C GLY A 221 -19.54 -12.55 8.37
N GLY A 222 -20.79 -12.26 8.76
CA GLY A 222 -21.97 -12.99 8.30
C GLY A 222 -22.19 -12.88 6.80
N LEU A 223 -21.97 -11.69 6.23
CA LEU A 223 -22.08 -11.46 4.80
C LEU A 223 -21.00 -12.18 4.00
N VAL A 224 -19.75 -12.15 4.47
CA VAL A 224 -18.62 -12.89 3.87
C VAL A 224 -18.88 -14.39 3.92
N PHE A 225 -19.37 -14.91 5.05
CA PHE A 225 -19.74 -16.30 5.20
C PHE A 225 -20.85 -16.71 4.22
N LEU A 226 -21.96 -15.97 4.18
CA LEU A 226 -23.10 -16.23 3.30
C LEU A 226 -22.69 -16.16 1.83
N THR A 227 -21.90 -15.14 1.47
CA THR A 227 -21.47 -14.96 0.07
C THR A 227 -20.45 -16.01 -0.34
N GLY A 228 -19.52 -16.37 0.55
CA GLY A 228 -18.60 -17.48 0.36
C GLY A 228 -19.33 -18.81 0.18
N LEU A 229 -20.37 -19.06 0.97
CA LEU A 229 -21.24 -20.22 0.83
C LEU A 229 -21.98 -20.25 -0.50
N LEU A 230 -22.65 -19.16 -0.88
CA LEU A 230 -23.35 -19.03 -2.16
C LEU A 230 -22.40 -19.14 -3.35
N THR A 231 -21.16 -18.71 -3.19
CA THR A 231 -20.15 -18.78 -4.25
C THR A 231 -19.60 -20.20 -4.39
N LEU A 232 -19.02 -20.75 -3.31
CA LEU A 232 -18.40 -22.08 -3.32
C LEU A 232 -19.43 -23.19 -3.52
N GLY A 233 -20.66 -23.00 -3.06
CA GLY A 233 -21.75 -23.97 -3.21
C GLY A 233 -22.06 -24.27 -4.68
N PHE A 234 -21.83 -23.30 -5.57
CA PHE A 234 -22.03 -23.44 -7.01
C PHE A 234 -20.71 -23.65 -7.76
N LEU A 235 -19.63 -22.94 -7.41
CA LEU A 235 -18.33 -23.09 -8.05
C LEU A 235 -17.77 -24.50 -7.88
N TYR A 236 -17.78 -25.07 -6.67
CA TYR A 236 -17.13 -26.35 -6.41
C TYR A 236 -17.73 -27.51 -7.25
N PRO A 237 -19.06 -27.72 -7.29
CA PRO A 237 -19.65 -28.75 -8.14
C PRO A 237 -19.43 -28.50 -9.64
N VAL A 238 -19.41 -27.24 -10.07
CA VAL A 238 -19.10 -26.88 -11.47
C VAL A 238 -17.64 -27.20 -11.81
N HIS A 239 -16.70 -26.92 -10.93
CA HIS A 239 -15.30 -27.31 -11.08
C HIS A 239 -15.12 -28.83 -11.12
N ALA A 240 -15.86 -29.56 -10.29
CA ALA A 240 -15.87 -31.02 -10.34
C ALA A 240 -16.35 -31.52 -11.72
N ALA A 241 -17.47 -30.99 -12.22
CA ALA A 241 -18.00 -31.36 -13.53
C ALA A 241 -17.05 -30.98 -14.68
N LEU A 242 -16.42 -29.80 -14.62
CA LEU A 242 -15.44 -29.33 -15.61
C LEU A 242 -14.16 -30.18 -15.62
N ALA A 243 -13.74 -30.69 -14.47
CA ALA A 243 -12.56 -31.55 -14.39
C ALA A 243 -12.75 -32.89 -15.13
N ASN A 244 -13.98 -33.40 -15.22
CA ASN A 244 -14.29 -34.58 -16.05
C ASN A 244 -14.16 -34.31 -17.56
N ALA A 245 -14.29 -33.04 -17.97
CA ALA A 245 -14.23 -32.60 -19.36
C ALA A 245 -12.88 -31.94 -19.72
N ALA A 246 -11.93 -31.91 -18.77
CA ALA A 246 -10.64 -31.26 -18.99
C ALA A 246 -9.82 -32.04 -20.04
N PRO A 247 -9.10 -31.34 -20.93
CA PRO A 247 -8.27 -32.00 -21.94
C PRO A 247 -7.21 -32.91 -21.30
N GLU A 248 -6.79 -33.94 -22.04
CA GLU A 248 -5.62 -34.75 -21.70
C GLU A 248 -4.34 -33.90 -21.64
N ARG A 249 -3.28 -34.48 -21.05
CA ARG A 249 -1.99 -33.82 -20.78
C ARG A 249 -1.50 -33.05 -22.02
N ALA A 250 -1.61 -31.73 -21.95
CA ALA A 250 -0.98 -30.83 -22.91
C ALA A 250 0.35 -30.34 -22.31
N THR A 251 1.45 -30.40 -23.06
CA THR A 251 2.73 -29.82 -22.64
C THR A 251 2.89 -28.42 -23.23
N VAL A 252 3.40 -27.47 -22.45
CA VAL A 252 3.70 -26.12 -22.94
C VAL A 252 5.17 -26.02 -23.30
N PRO A 253 5.52 -25.48 -24.47
CA PRO A 253 6.92 -25.19 -24.80
C PRO A 253 7.54 -24.23 -23.78
N ALA A 254 8.72 -24.57 -23.23
CA ALA A 254 9.43 -23.77 -22.22
C ALA A 254 9.58 -22.28 -22.61
N ARG A 255 9.79 -21.99 -23.91
CA ARG A 255 9.86 -20.62 -24.45
C ARG A 255 8.63 -19.75 -24.12
N ARG A 256 7.42 -20.32 -24.08
CA ARG A 256 6.19 -19.57 -23.76
C ARG A 256 6.14 -19.22 -22.28
N VAL A 257 6.62 -20.10 -21.42
CA VAL A 257 6.72 -19.87 -19.97
C VAL A 257 7.75 -18.78 -19.69
N VAL A 258 8.93 -18.85 -20.33
CA VAL A 258 9.97 -17.82 -20.20
C VAL A 258 9.48 -16.45 -20.67
N LEU A 259 8.77 -16.38 -21.81
CA LEU A 259 8.20 -15.13 -22.29
C LEU A 259 7.15 -14.57 -21.32
N ALA A 260 6.29 -15.42 -20.75
CA ALA A 260 5.31 -14.99 -19.75
C ALA A 260 5.99 -14.43 -18.49
N VAL A 261 7.03 -15.11 -18.00
CA VAL A 261 7.85 -14.63 -16.87
C VAL A 261 8.46 -13.28 -17.22
N PHE A 262 9.06 -13.14 -18.40
CA PHE A 262 9.66 -11.88 -18.86
C PHE A 262 8.64 -10.74 -18.94
N VAL A 263 7.47 -10.97 -19.55
CA VAL A 263 6.40 -9.96 -19.65
C VAL A 263 5.86 -9.58 -18.28
N VAL A 264 5.66 -10.55 -17.38
CA VAL A 264 5.24 -10.26 -16.00
C VAL A 264 6.32 -9.47 -15.27
N SER A 265 7.58 -9.89 -15.31
CA SER A 265 8.70 -9.17 -14.71
C SER A 265 8.85 -7.75 -15.27
N ALA A 266 8.69 -7.56 -16.58
CA ALA A 266 8.72 -6.26 -17.23
C ALA A 266 7.53 -5.39 -16.80
N ALA A 267 6.32 -5.96 -16.66
CA ALA A 267 5.16 -5.25 -16.12
C ALA A 267 5.37 -4.86 -14.65
N PHE A 268 5.97 -5.72 -13.83
CA PHE A 268 6.37 -5.38 -12.44
C PHE A 268 7.40 -4.24 -12.41
N ALA A 269 8.43 -4.30 -13.27
CA ALA A 269 9.46 -3.26 -13.35
C ALA A 269 8.88 -1.93 -13.86
N GLY A 270 8.04 -1.96 -14.89
CA GLY A 270 7.34 -0.79 -15.42
C GLY A 270 6.33 -0.20 -14.43
N ALA A 271 5.65 -1.06 -13.66
CA ALA A 271 4.81 -0.64 -12.54
C ALA A 271 5.63 0.09 -11.47
N GLY A 272 6.78 -0.48 -11.06
CA GLY A 272 7.72 0.15 -10.13
C GLY A 272 8.23 1.52 -10.59
N ALA A 273 8.46 1.69 -11.89
CA ALA A 273 8.92 2.96 -12.47
C ALA A 273 7.84 4.06 -12.51
N VAL A 274 6.56 3.69 -12.57
CA VAL A 274 5.42 4.65 -12.58
C VAL A 274 4.88 4.90 -11.18
N ARG A 275 4.99 3.91 -10.29
CA ARG A 275 4.46 3.95 -8.92
C ARG A 275 5.36 4.66 -7.91
N VAL A 276 6.22 5.51 -8.44
CA VAL A 276 6.88 6.57 -7.70
C VAL A 276 5.82 7.40 -6.97
N THR A 277 5.66 7.12 -5.69
CA THR A 277 4.72 7.73 -4.76
C THR A 277 5.19 9.16 -4.37
N GLU A 278 5.59 9.96 -5.36
CA GLU A 278 6.12 11.34 -5.36
C GLU A 278 6.73 11.96 -4.08
N TYR A 279 8.02 12.30 -4.19
CA TYR A 279 8.53 13.65 -3.92
C TYR A 279 9.08 14.24 -5.23
N ARG A 280 8.15 14.63 -6.11
CA ARG A 280 8.31 15.01 -7.54
C ARG A 280 9.73 15.34 -8.05
N PRO A 281 10.24 14.70 -9.12
CA PRO A 281 11.11 15.40 -10.06
C PRO A 281 10.26 16.48 -10.74
N THR A 282 10.62 17.74 -10.56
CA THR A 282 10.02 18.83 -11.35
C THR A 282 10.67 18.78 -12.75
N PRO A 283 9.95 19.04 -13.85
CA PRO A 283 10.60 19.40 -15.12
C PRO A 283 11.68 20.46 -14.87
N ASP A 284 12.74 20.45 -15.70
CA ASP A 284 13.91 21.33 -15.60
C ASP A 284 13.52 22.67 -14.98
N LEU A 285 14.11 22.94 -13.81
CA LEU A 285 13.86 24.15 -13.03
C LEU A 285 13.85 25.34 -14.00
N ALA A 286 12.68 25.93 -14.24
CA ALA A 286 12.66 27.27 -14.78
C ALA A 286 13.36 28.12 -13.72
N SER A 287 14.60 28.55 -14.00
CA SER A 287 15.39 29.39 -13.10
C SER A 287 14.50 30.54 -12.66
N ALA A 288 14.08 30.58 -11.39
CA ALA A 288 13.38 31.76 -10.93
C ALA A 288 14.39 32.89 -10.95
N SER A 289 14.16 33.86 -11.82
CA SER A 289 14.98 35.05 -11.85
C SER A 289 14.87 35.73 -10.49
N VAL A 290 16.00 35.95 -9.83
CA VAL A 290 16.11 36.74 -8.59
C VAL A 290 15.77 38.23 -8.83
N GLU A 291 15.40 38.58 -10.07
CA GLU A 291 14.77 39.85 -10.46
C GLU A 291 13.24 39.85 -10.26
N SER A 292 12.65 38.79 -9.69
CA SER A 292 11.23 38.78 -9.34
C SER A 292 10.89 39.89 -8.33
N ALA A 293 9.62 40.33 -8.33
CA ALA A 293 9.14 41.31 -7.36
C ALA A 293 9.18 40.82 -5.89
N ASP A 294 9.31 39.50 -5.69
CA ASP A 294 9.48 38.85 -4.39
C ASP A 294 10.58 37.76 -4.49
N PRO A 295 11.85 38.15 -4.32
CA PRO A 295 12.97 37.23 -4.50
C PRO A 295 12.98 36.11 -3.46
N TYR A 296 12.38 36.31 -2.28
CA TYR A 296 12.32 35.29 -1.25
C TYR A 296 11.29 34.21 -1.58
N ALA A 297 10.07 34.60 -1.96
CA ALA A 297 9.04 33.66 -2.36
C ALA A 297 9.48 32.79 -3.54
N ALA A 298 10.11 33.41 -4.54
CA ALA A 298 10.69 32.71 -5.69
C ALA A 298 11.78 31.69 -5.27
N ALA A 299 12.66 32.09 -4.33
CA ALA A 299 13.72 31.22 -3.84
C ALA A 299 13.19 30.03 -3.01
N VAL A 300 12.20 30.27 -2.16
CA VAL A 300 11.52 29.21 -1.40
C VAL A 300 10.84 28.22 -2.35
N ASP A 301 10.16 28.71 -3.38
CA ASP A 301 9.54 27.87 -4.42
C ASP A 301 10.57 27.01 -5.17
N ASN A 302 11.74 27.58 -5.50
CA ASN A 302 12.81 26.81 -6.15
C ASN A 302 13.45 25.79 -5.21
N THR A 303 13.74 26.16 -3.96
CA THR A 303 14.20 25.23 -2.93
C THR A 303 13.19 24.08 -2.77
N ALA A 304 11.90 24.40 -2.78
CA ALA A 304 10.84 23.39 -2.73
C ALA A 304 10.82 22.48 -3.96
N ARG A 305 11.34 22.89 -5.13
CA ARG A 305 11.36 22.09 -6.37
C ARG A 305 12.59 21.19 -6.53
N THR A 306 13.60 21.37 -5.69
CA THR A 306 14.82 20.54 -5.67
C THR A 306 14.86 19.65 -4.40
N SER A 307 15.86 18.77 -4.30
CA SER A 307 16.22 18.14 -3.03
C SER A 307 16.74 19.21 -2.08
N TYR A 308 16.40 19.15 -0.80
CA TYR A 308 16.83 20.14 0.19
C TYR A 308 17.07 19.53 1.58
N ASP A 309 17.98 20.11 2.35
CA ASP A 309 18.14 19.87 3.79
C ASP A 309 18.17 21.21 4.52
N VAL A 310 17.08 21.53 5.20
CA VAL A 310 16.94 22.73 6.02
C VAL A 310 17.20 22.34 7.46
N ARG A 311 18.27 22.90 8.02
CA ARG A 311 18.58 22.80 9.45
C ARG A 311 18.54 24.17 10.07
N TYR A 312 17.96 24.29 11.26
CA TYR A 312 18.16 25.48 12.06
C TYR A 312 18.45 25.17 13.52
N VAL A 313 19.28 26.03 14.12
CA VAL A 313 19.60 26.02 15.54
C VAL A 313 18.83 27.16 16.18
N GLU A 314 18.01 26.84 17.18
CA GLU A 314 17.21 27.78 17.94
C GLU A 314 17.77 27.91 19.37
N GLY A 315 18.18 29.13 19.73
CA GLY A 315 18.52 29.50 21.09
C GLY A 315 17.32 30.14 21.78
N VAL A 316 16.80 29.52 22.85
CA VAL A 316 15.68 30.05 23.66
C VAL A 316 16.02 29.88 25.14
N ARG A 317 16.01 30.98 25.89
CA ARG A 317 16.23 30.99 27.36
C ARG A 317 17.51 30.24 27.80
N GLY A 318 18.57 30.28 26.99
CA GLY A 318 19.85 29.60 27.25
C GLY A 318 19.91 28.12 26.84
N GLU A 319 18.81 27.54 26.36
CA GLU A 319 18.80 26.20 25.76
C GLU A 319 19.04 26.27 24.26
N THR A 320 19.77 25.30 23.73
CA THR A 320 19.99 25.15 22.28
C THR A 320 19.16 23.99 21.75
N ARG A 321 18.29 24.28 20.78
CA ARG A 321 17.45 23.31 20.10
C ARG A 321 17.87 23.23 18.64
N VAL A 322 17.83 22.04 18.08
CA VAL A 322 18.17 21.76 16.68
C VAL A 322 16.94 21.19 16.02
N PHE A 323 16.62 21.74 14.86
CA PHE A 323 15.52 21.31 14.02
C PHE A 323 16.08 21.00 12.64
N ARG A 324 15.56 19.95 12.01
CA ARG A 324 15.95 19.51 10.68
C ARG A 324 14.72 19.11 9.88
N ARG A 325 14.71 19.47 8.61
CA ARG A 325 13.77 18.99 7.60
C ARG A 325 14.52 18.80 6.30
N ALA A 326 14.60 17.55 5.87
CA ALA A 326 15.28 17.17 4.65
C ALA A 326 14.33 16.40 3.73
N LEU A 327 14.50 16.64 2.44
CA LEU A 327 13.83 15.97 1.35
C LEU A 327 14.85 15.63 0.26
N GLU A 328 14.96 14.36 -0.07
CA GLU A 328 15.75 13.86 -1.18
C GLU A 328 14.80 13.32 -2.24
N ARG A 329 14.74 13.98 -3.39
CA ARG A 329 13.74 13.68 -4.43
C ARG A 329 14.12 12.47 -5.27
N GLU A 330 15.41 12.24 -5.48
CA GLU A 330 15.94 11.11 -6.26
C GLU A 330 15.60 9.78 -5.58
N ASP A 331 16.02 9.63 -4.32
CA ASP A 331 15.77 8.42 -3.52
C ASP A 331 14.42 8.44 -2.77
N ARG A 332 13.71 9.58 -2.84
CA ARG A 332 12.37 9.81 -2.27
C ARG A 332 12.36 9.60 -0.77
N GLU A 333 13.35 10.17 -0.13
CA GLU A 333 13.52 10.12 1.29
C GLU A 333 13.11 11.46 1.89
N TYR A 334 12.45 11.40 3.04
CA TYR A 334 12.06 12.58 3.80
C TYR A 334 12.40 12.35 5.25
N LEU A 335 13.09 13.31 5.84
CA LEU A 335 13.49 13.29 7.23
C LEU A 335 13.01 14.58 7.88
N THR A 336 12.40 14.46 9.06
CA THR A 336 12.14 15.61 9.91
C THR A 336 12.51 15.27 11.32
N GLY A 337 13.13 16.21 12.02
CA GLY A 337 13.48 15.97 13.40
C GLY A 337 13.70 17.20 14.22
N SER A 338 13.62 17.02 15.54
CA SER A 338 14.02 18.02 16.51
C SER A 338 14.52 17.37 17.80
N ASN A 339 15.40 18.06 18.53
CA ASN A 339 15.82 17.62 19.87
C ASN A 339 15.07 18.32 21.01
N ALA A 340 14.07 19.17 20.70
CA ALA A 340 13.41 20.06 21.65
C ALA A 340 12.61 19.34 22.76
N SER A 341 12.32 18.05 22.61
CA SER A 341 11.56 17.25 23.59
C SER A 341 11.98 15.77 23.59
N GLY A 342 13.29 15.52 23.45
CA GLY A 342 13.84 14.25 22.99
C GLY A 342 14.04 14.26 21.47
N TRP A 343 14.82 13.33 20.93
CA TRP A 343 14.99 13.22 19.47
C TRP A 343 13.68 12.76 18.83
N TYR A 344 12.95 13.73 18.29
CA TYR A 344 11.89 13.50 17.34
C TYR A 344 12.55 13.21 16.00
N THR A 345 12.29 12.03 15.43
CA THR A 345 12.74 11.69 14.08
C THR A 345 11.56 11.06 13.32
N GLY A 346 10.92 11.84 12.46
CA GLY A 346 10.06 11.32 11.40
C GLY A 346 10.92 10.98 10.20
N TYR A 347 10.80 9.76 9.68
CA TYR A 347 11.48 9.33 8.46
C TYR A 347 10.48 8.70 7.52
N SER A 348 10.56 9.01 6.23
CA SER A 348 9.72 8.41 5.20
C SER A 348 10.54 8.08 3.98
N ASP A 349 10.24 6.94 3.37
CA ASP A 349 10.70 6.57 2.04
C ASP A 349 9.48 6.31 1.13
N ALA A 350 9.72 6.02 -0.14
CA ALA A 350 8.67 5.75 -1.13
C ALA A 350 7.63 4.68 -0.70
N GLY A 351 7.98 3.74 0.18
CA GLY A 351 7.05 2.74 0.70
C GLY A 351 6.45 3.09 2.06
N VAL A 352 7.30 3.50 3.00
CA VAL A 352 6.97 3.47 4.43
C VAL A 352 7.33 4.78 5.11
N THR A 353 6.43 5.26 5.97
CA THR A 353 6.68 6.35 6.91
C THR A 353 6.80 5.80 8.32
N TYR A 354 7.75 6.33 9.07
CA TYR A 354 7.97 6.10 10.48
C TYR A 354 7.62 7.37 11.24
N ARG A 355 6.70 7.26 12.21
CA ARG A 355 6.30 8.37 13.06
C ARG A 355 6.43 8.01 14.52
N VAL A 356 6.98 8.96 15.28
CA VAL A 356 7.22 8.86 16.72
C VAL A 356 5.97 9.28 17.55
N PHE A 357 4.94 9.92 16.95
CA PHE A 357 3.69 10.29 17.65
C PHE A 357 2.42 10.28 16.76
N GLY A 358 1.27 9.98 17.39
CA GLY A 358 -0.08 9.98 16.81
C GLY A 358 -0.94 8.81 17.31
N THR A 359 -2.27 8.86 17.16
CA THR A 359 -3.12 7.67 17.25
C THR A 359 -2.59 6.64 16.26
N ASN A 360 -2.23 5.45 16.74
CA ASN A 360 -1.77 4.37 15.86
C ASN A 360 -2.83 4.14 14.78
N PRO A 361 -2.52 4.39 13.49
CA PRO A 361 -3.49 4.14 12.45
C PRO A 361 -3.81 2.64 12.44
N PRO A 362 -5.05 2.26 12.07
CA PRO A 362 -5.52 0.88 12.16
C PRO A 362 -4.74 -0.15 11.32
N PHE A 363 -3.76 0.27 10.52
CA PHE A 363 -2.91 -0.63 9.72
C PHE A 363 -1.43 -0.24 9.79
N GLU A 364 -0.97 -0.09 11.02
CA GLU A 364 0.46 -0.14 11.30
C GLU A 364 1.08 -1.44 10.77
N LEU A 365 2.16 -1.30 9.98
CA LEU A 365 2.93 -2.40 9.43
C LEU A 365 3.87 -2.99 10.49
N SER A 366 4.41 -2.16 11.38
CA SER A 366 5.26 -2.60 12.49
C SER A 366 5.62 -1.49 13.48
N ARG A 367 5.91 -1.84 14.74
CA ARG A 367 6.46 -0.95 15.80
C ARG A 367 7.95 -1.09 15.98
N ARG A 368 8.65 0.02 16.24
CA ARG A 368 10.03 0.05 16.74
C ARG A 368 10.18 1.04 17.88
N THR A 369 11.21 0.86 18.68
CA THR A 369 11.61 1.86 19.68
C THR A 369 12.79 2.64 19.11
N VAL A 370 12.64 3.96 19.03
CA VAL A 370 13.67 4.90 18.59
C VAL A 370 13.80 5.95 19.68
N ASP A 371 14.98 6.06 20.29
CA ASP A 371 15.27 7.02 21.36
C ASP A 371 14.23 7.04 22.49
N GLY A 372 13.84 5.84 22.95
CA GLY A 372 12.86 5.65 24.03
C GLY A 372 11.39 5.86 23.63
N SER A 373 11.13 6.25 22.38
CA SER A 373 9.78 6.48 21.85
C SER A 373 9.37 5.39 20.85
N THR A 374 8.07 5.15 20.67
CA THR A 374 7.59 4.13 19.72
C THR A 374 7.39 4.75 18.33
N ALA A 375 8.20 4.31 17.36
CA ALA A 375 8.02 4.61 15.96
C ALA A 375 7.11 3.56 15.30
N ALA A 376 5.96 4.00 14.79
CA ALA A 376 5.05 3.17 14.01
C ALA A 376 5.38 3.28 12.51
N ALA A 377 5.60 2.14 11.87
CA ALA A 377 5.75 2.02 10.43
C ALA A 377 4.37 1.96 9.77
N VAL A 378 4.10 2.85 8.85
CA VAL A 378 2.81 2.96 8.17
C VAL A 378 3.06 3.19 6.68
N PRO A 379 2.07 2.88 5.81
CA PRO A 379 2.14 3.28 4.40
C PRO A 379 2.44 4.78 4.23
N GLY A 380 3.52 5.14 3.55
CA GLY A 380 4.12 6.48 3.72
C GLY A 380 3.54 7.64 2.91
N TYR A 381 2.92 7.34 1.76
CA TYR A 381 2.61 8.34 0.72
C TYR A 381 1.82 9.58 1.18
N TRP A 382 0.83 9.45 2.07
CA TRP A 382 -0.08 10.56 2.36
C TRP A 382 0.34 11.42 3.54
N LEU A 383 1.14 10.87 4.47
CA LEU A 383 1.47 11.53 5.73
C LEU A 383 2.58 12.57 5.58
N ALA A 384 3.46 12.36 4.60
CA ALA A 384 4.51 13.32 4.31
C ALA A 384 4.01 14.51 3.49
N ARG A 385 2.90 14.39 2.75
CA ARG A 385 2.41 15.39 1.76
C ARG A 385 2.32 16.82 2.30
N SER A 386 1.78 17.03 3.50
CA SER A 386 1.66 18.36 4.11
C SER A 386 2.92 18.80 4.86
N GLN A 387 4.00 18.01 4.77
CA GLN A 387 5.25 18.17 5.52
C GLN A 387 6.48 18.34 4.60
N VAL A 388 6.32 18.15 3.28
CA VAL A 388 7.37 18.25 2.24
C VAL A 388 7.59 19.69 1.75
N GLU A 389 6.94 20.67 2.37
CA GLU A 389 7.28 22.06 2.09
C GLU A 389 8.56 22.41 2.86
N PRO A 390 9.48 23.19 2.27
CA PRO A 390 10.68 23.61 2.97
C PRO A 390 10.34 24.58 4.10
N THR A 391 9.12 25.10 4.20
CA THR A 391 8.64 26.09 5.19
C THR A 391 7.85 25.50 6.36
N GLY A 392 7.66 26.27 7.44
CA GLY A 392 6.79 25.93 8.57
C GLY A 392 7.57 25.54 9.84
N GLN A 393 6.92 24.85 10.78
CA GLN A 393 7.43 24.65 12.16
C GLN A 393 8.85 24.09 12.26
N PHE A 394 9.32 23.29 11.30
CA PHE A 394 10.67 22.71 11.27
C PHE A 394 11.46 23.10 10.00
N GLY A 395 11.04 24.15 9.32
CA GLY A 395 11.58 24.57 8.04
C GLY A 395 11.94 26.06 8.00
N LEU A 396 12.03 26.58 6.78
CA LEU A 396 12.25 27.98 6.46
C LEU A 396 11.08 28.86 6.93
N PRO A 397 11.35 30.15 7.21
CA PRO A 397 10.31 31.15 7.44
C PRO A 397 9.33 31.23 6.26
N ARG A 398 8.03 31.42 6.54
CA ARG A 398 7.03 31.56 5.48
C ARG A 398 7.29 32.80 4.61
N ALA A 399 7.24 32.62 3.29
CA ALA A 399 7.42 33.72 2.36
C ALA A 399 6.23 34.69 2.31
N ASP A 400 5.03 34.21 2.58
CA ASP A 400 3.78 34.97 2.47
C ASP A 400 3.37 35.72 3.77
N ALA A 401 4.20 35.66 4.81
CA ALA A 401 3.90 36.27 6.12
C ALA A 401 3.87 37.80 6.09
N GLY A 402 4.57 38.44 5.16
CA GLY A 402 4.71 39.89 5.08
C GLY A 402 5.51 40.33 3.86
N ARG A 403 5.93 41.59 3.84
CA ARG A 403 6.74 42.13 2.73
C ARG A 403 8.23 41.96 3.00
N TRP A 404 8.87 41.08 2.25
CA TRP A 404 10.33 40.93 2.24
C TRP A 404 10.99 42.06 1.45
N SER A 405 12.10 42.57 1.96
CA SER A 405 12.88 43.65 1.33
C SER A 405 14.32 43.22 1.10
N VAL A 406 14.91 43.61 -0.03
CA VAL A 406 16.33 43.35 -0.29
C VAL A 406 17.18 44.34 0.52
N VAL A 407 18.05 43.83 1.38
CA VAL A 407 18.92 44.64 2.24
C VAL A 407 20.39 44.60 1.83
N ASP A 408 20.78 43.56 1.11
CA ASP A 408 22.12 43.42 0.55
C ASP A 408 22.07 42.63 -0.77
N ARG A 409 22.94 42.99 -1.71
CA ARG A 409 23.05 42.31 -3.00
C ARG A 409 24.50 42.29 -3.44
N THR A 410 24.98 41.09 -3.75
CA THR A 410 26.28 40.80 -4.35
C THR A 410 26.06 40.16 -5.73
N GLU A 411 27.14 39.80 -6.43
CA GLU A 411 27.06 39.09 -7.72
C GLU A 411 26.38 37.71 -7.54
N ASP A 412 26.77 36.98 -6.50
CA ASP A 412 26.37 35.57 -6.31
C ASP A 412 25.23 35.39 -5.28
N THR A 413 24.91 36.42 -4.49
CA THR A 413 23.90 36.32 -3.42
C THR A 413 23.06 37.58 -3.22
N VAL A 414 21.80 37.39 -2.84
CA VAL A 414 20.87 38.43 -2.39
C VAL A 414 20.43 38.13 -0.96
N THR A 415 20.53 39.11 -0.07
CA THR A 415 19.99 39.02 1.29
C THR A 415 18.65 39.76 1.36
N VAL A 416 17.63 39.04 1.79
CA VAL A 416 16.27 39.55 2.02
C VAL A 416 15.98 39.63 3.50
N GLU A 417 15.23 40.66 3.92
CA GLU A 417 14.88 40.92 5.30
C GLU A 417 13.38 41.19 5.49
N LEU A 418 12.83 40.65 6.57
CA LEU A 418 11.51 40.95 7.12
C LEU A 418 11.69 41.52 8.54
N THR A 419 11.09 42.67 8.85
CA THR A 419 11.33 43.40 10.13
C THR A 419 10.08 43.73 10.94
N ASP A 420 8.87 43.61 10.38
CA ASP A 420 7.66 43.83 11.17
C ASP A 420 7.51 42.72 12.20
N GLY A 421 7.34 43.06 13.48
CA GLY A 421 7.33 42.07 14.56
C GLY A 421 6.21 41.02 14.43
N THR A 422 5.04 41.41 13.92
CA THR A 422 3.93 40.48 13.71
C THR A 422 4.20 39.58 12.53
N ASP A 423 4.69 40.12 11.42
CA ASP A 423 5.01 39.34 10.23
C ASP A 423 6.20 38.40 10.48
N VAL A 424 7.23 38.85 11.23
CA VAL A 424 8.36 38.00 11.67
C VAL A 424 7.85 36.84 12.51
N TYR A 425 6.93 37.09 13.45
CA TYR A 425 6.34 36.03 14.25
C TYR A 425 5.55 35.03 13.38
N ASP A 426 4.70 35.54 12.50
CA ASP A 426 3.88 34.73 11.57
C ASP A 426 4.77 33.87 10.66
N ALA A 427 5.86 34.45 10.15
CA ALA A 427 6.84 33.76 9.32
C ALA A 427 7.50 32.57 10.04
N LEU A 428 7.82 32.73 11.33
CA LEU A 428 8.55 31.74 12.13
C LEU A 428 7.66 30.67 12.76
N PHE A 429 6.38 30.96 12.98
CA PHE A 429 5.49 30.12 13.79
C PHE A 429 4.19 29.70 13.10
N ASP A 430 3.87 30.23 11.92
CA ASP A 430 2.67 29.88 11.14
C ASP A 430 1.35 30.26 11.85
N TYR A 431 1.39 31.29 12.70
CA TYR A 431 0.22 31.95 13.27
C TYR A 431 0.58 33.34 13.81
N ARG A 432 -0.43 34.22 13.94
CA ARG A 432 -0.26 35.56 14.49
C ARG A 432 -0.51 35.60 15.99
N PRO A 433 0.36 36.23 16.79
CA PRO A 433 0.18 36.31 18.23
C PRO A 433 -0.80 37.43 18.59
N GLU A 434 -1.64 37.19 19.60
CA GLU A 434 -2.47 38.23 20.23
C GLU A 434 -1.68 38.92 21.36
N ASN A 435 -1.80 40.24 21.47
CA ASN A 435 -1.22 41.04 22.57
C ASN A 435 0.28 40.80 22.79
N ALA A 436 1.07 41.06 21.75
CA ALA A 436 2.53 41.02 21.79
C ALA A 436 3.14 42.41 21.55
N SER A 437 4.21 42.74 22.26
CA SER A 437 5.05 43.91 22.01
C SER A 437 6.46 43.47 21.68
N TYR A 438 7.06 44.07 20.65
CA TYR A 438 8.37 43.65 20.11
C TYR A 438 9.42 44.73 20.38
N GLU A 439 10.52 44.34 21.00
CA GLU A 439 11.70 45.20 21.19
C GLU A 439 12.67 45.07 20.02
N THR A 440 12.81 43.86 19.47
CA THR A 440 13.58 43.59 18.25
C THR A 440 12.93 42.44 17.50
N ALA A 441 12.72 42.59 16.19
CA ALA A 441 12.23 41.50 15.36
C ALA A 441 12.81 41.63 13.96
N TRP A 442 13.50 40.60 13.49
CA TRP A 442 13.92 40.50 12.11
C TRP A 442 14.17 39.05 11.70
N VAL A 443 13.99 38.78 10.41
CA VAL A 443 14.42 37.56 9.73
C VAL A 443 15.23 37.98 8.52
N ARG A 444 16.42 37.41 8.34
CA ARG A 444 17.28 37.60 7.18
C ARG A 444 17.54 36.26 6.53
N MET A 445 17.28 36.17 5.23
CA MET A 445 17.54 34.97 4.45
C MET A 445 18.48 35.31 3.29
N ARG A 446 19.38 34.39 2.97
CA ARG A 446 20.30 34.52 1.84
C ARG A 446 19.84 33.62 0.69
N VAL A 447 19.80 34.21 -0.49
CA VAL A 447 19.39 33.58 -1.75
C VAL A 447 20.61 33.56 -2.67
N ASP A 448 20.92 32.38 -3.21
CA ASP A 448 21.88 32.17 -4.29
C ASP A 448 21.28 32.68 -5.60
N THR A 449 21.95 33.60 -6.29
CA THR A 449 21.41 34.25 -7.49
C THR A 449 21.43 33.37 -8.74
N ASP A 450 22.41 32.47 -8.84
CA ASP A 450 22.58 31.58 -9.99
C ASP A 450 21.58 30.43 -9.96
N ARG A 451 21.44 29.78 -8.80
CA ARG A 451 20.52 28.66 -8.59
C ARG A 451 19.13 29.12 -8.21
N GLY A 452 18.99 30.35 -7.71
CA GLY A 452 17.72 30.91 -7.25
C GLY A 452 17.16 30.17 -6.04
N VAL A 453 17.99 29.69 -5.12
CA VAL A 453 17.57 28.89 -3.93
C VAL A 453 18.03 29.56 -2.64
N VAL A 454 17.37 29.23 -1.52
CA VAL A 454 17.80 29.67 -0.19
C VAL A 454 19.04 28.87 0.25
N THR A 455 20.06 29.53 0.80
CA THR A 455 21.31 28.89 1.26
C THR A 455 21.51 28.94 2.77
N ASP A 456 21.14 30.05 3.40
CA ASP A 456 21.27 30.25 4.84
C ASP A 456 20.38 31.40 5.31
N GLY A 457 20.40 31.66 6.62
CA GLY A 457 19.69 32.80 7.19
C GLY A 457 19.82 32.88 8.70
N ALA A 458 19.26 33.94 9.26
CA ALA A 458 19.16 34.12 10.70
C ALA A 458 17.85 34.84 11.05
N ALA A 459 17.37 34.60 12.27
CA ALA A 459 16.25 35.34 12.82
C ALA A 459 16.53 35.73 14.26
N ARG A 460 16.02 36.88 14.67
CA ARG A 460 16.00 37.33 16.06
C ARG A 460 14.62 37.89 16.38
N ILE A 461 14.07 37.45 17.50
CA ILE A 461 12.87 38.03 18.07
C ILE A 461 13.09 38.24 19.57
N ASP A 462 12.82 39.45 20.02
CA ASP A 462 12.82 39.87 21.40
C ASP A 462 11.47 40.55 21.65
N MET A 463 10.60 39.89 22.41
CA MET A 463 9.23 40.34 22.61
C MET A 463 8.69 39.96 23.98
N THR A 464 7.63 40.65 24.37
CA THR A 464 6.78 40.28 25.51
C THR A 464 5.41 39.87 25.00
N ARG A 465 4.99 38.64 25.33
CA ARG A 465 3.68 38.09 24.97
C ARG A 465 2.92 37.72 26.23
N ARG A 466 1.74 38.33 26.45
CA ARG A 466 0.92 38.10 27.66
C ARG A 466 1.71 38.26 28.97
N GLY A 467 2.64 39.21 29.02
CA GLY A 467 3.50 39.47 30.18
C GLY A 467 4.72 38.56 30.32
N GLU A 468 4.92 37.61 29.40
CA GLU A 468 6.09 36.73 29.39
C GLU A 468 7.11 37.16 28.32
N PRO A 469 8.38 37.38 28.70
CA PRO A 469 9.43 37.67 27.73
C PRO A 469 9.85 36.42 26.95
N LEU A 470 10.18 36.62 25.66
CA LEU A 470 10.77 35.65 24.76
C LEU A 470 11.93 36.30 23.99
N ASP A 471 13.17 35.91 24.31
CA ASP A 471 14.35 36.09 23.44
C ASP A 471 14.58 34.77 22.68
N LEU A 472 14.51 34.85 21.36
CA LEU A 472 14.73 33.73 20.46
C LEU A 472 15.66 34.13 19.32
N ARG A 473 16.62 33.25 19.04
CA ARG A 473 17.55 33.38 17.93
C ARG A 473 17.53 32.10 17.13
N ARG A 474 17.43 32.20 15.80
CA ARG A 474 17.56 31.07 14.88
C ARG A 474 18.69 31.32 13.91
N GLU A 475 19.49 30.29 13.66
CA GLU A 475 20.49 30.26 12.59
C GLU A 475 20.12 29.12 11.64
N TYR A 476 19.97 29.44 10.35
CA TYR A 476 19.53 28.52 9.31
C TYR A 476 20.71 28.11 8.43
N THR A 477 20.73 26.83 8.06
CA THR A 477 21.64 26.25 7.06
C THR A 477 20.80 25.45 6.07
N VAL A 478 20.99 25.69 4.77
CA VAL A 478 20.23 25.04 3.71
C VAL A 478 21.19 24.43 2.70
N GLN A 479 21.07 23.12 2.50
CA GLN A 479 21.70 22.41 1.38
C GLN A 479 20.63 22.09 0.33
N THR A 480 21.00 22.12 -0.95
CA THR A 480 20.08 21.84 -2.06
C THR A 480 20.76 21.08 -3.19
N GLY A 481 19.96 20.36 -4.00
CA GLY A 481 20.46 19.61 -5.16
C GLY A 481 21.07 18.26 -4.80
N ASP A 482 22.03 17.83 -5.61
CA ASP A 482 22.64 16.48 -5.57
C ASP A 482 23.49 16.21 -4.32
N ASP A 483 23.84 17.27 -3.57
CA ASP A 483 24.61 17.16 -2.32
C ASP A 483 23.74 16.70 -1.12
N VAL A 484 22.43 16.60 -1.30
CA VAL A 484 21.48 16.19 -0.25
C VAL A 484 21.40 14.66 -0.21
N ASP A 485 22.08 14.05 0.77
CA ASP A 485 22.00 12.61 1.10
C ASP A 485 21.22 12.43 2.41
N ILE A 486 20.06 11.77 2.32
CA ILE A 486 19.29 11.34 3.47
C ILE A 486 19.50 9.85 3.66
N GLN A 487 20.06 9.50 4.82
CA GLN A 487 20.16 8.10 5.20
C GLN A 487 19.04 7.71 6.16
N ARG A 488 18.44 6.55 5.89
CA ARG A 488 17.53 5.89 6.83
C ARG A 488 18.19 5.74 8.20
N PRO A 489 17.57 6.27 9.28
CA PRO A 489 18.09 6.14 10.63
C PRO A 489 18.39 4.69 11.01
N THR A 490 19.53 4.47 11.68
CA THR A 490 20.06 3.15 12.02
C THR A 490 19.11 2.31 12.87
N GLU A 491 18.34 2.96 13.74
CA GLU A 491 17.36 2.39 14.66
C GLU A 491 16.16 1.79 13.90
N LEU A 492 15.94 2.23 12.66
CA LEU A 492 14.89 1.71 11.78
C LEU A 492 15.36 0.49 10.96
N ASN A 493 16.65 0.14 11.02
CA ASN A 493 17.20 -1.03 10.33
C ASN A 493 17.19 -2.30 11.21
N PRO A 494 17.10 -3.51 10.62
CA PRO A 494 16.74 -3.82 9.24
C PRO A 494 15.23 -3.75 9.01
N ARG A 495 14.74 -3.64 7.76
CA ARG A 495 13.30 -3.63 7.46
C ARG A 495 12.57 -4.92 7.88
N ARG A 496 11.32 -4.80 8.34
CA ARG A 496 10.44 -5.95 8.65
C ARG A 496 9.76 -6.49 7.38
N PRO A 497 9.34 -7.77 7.34
CA PRO A 497 8.66 -8.34 6.18
C PRO A 497 7.40 -7.57 5.74
N SER A 498 6.61 -7.06 6.68
CA SER A 498 5.42 -6.24 6.38
C SER A 498 5.78 -4.91 5.69
N GLU A 499 6.89 -4.30 6.09
CA GLU A 499 7.44 -3.09 5.45
C GLU A 499 7.89 -3.38 4.01
N TRP A 500 8.53 -4.54 3.76
CA TRP A 500 8.93 -4.98 2.42
C TRP A 500 7.73 -5.28 1.53
N VAL A 501 6.74 -6.01 2.06
CA VAL A 501 5.50 -6.32 1.33
C VAL A 501 4.78 -5.04 0.95
N TRP A 502 4.70 -4.07 1.86
CA TRP A 502 4.09 -2.79 1.55
C TRP A 502 4.92 -1.97 0.56
N LYS A 503 6.25 -1.98 0.67
CA LYS A 503 7.14 -1.35 -0.32
C LYS A 503 6.91 -1.94 -1.71
N LEU A 504 6.70 -3.25 -1.85
CA LEU A 504 6.33 -3.88 -3.12
C LEU A 504 4.96 -3.44 -3.67
N PHE A 505 4.03 -3.01 -2.81
CA PHE A 505 2.73 -2.49 -3.25
C PHE A 505 2.74 -0.98 -3.51
N ALA A 506 3.66 -0.26 -2.86
CA ALA A 506 3.88 1.14 -3.07
C ALA A 506 4.67 1.39 -4.36
N TYR A 507 5.74 0.60 -4.60
CA TYR A 507 6.34 0.37 -5.91
C TYR A 507 5.44 -0.56 -6.75
#